data_AF-A0A1S9D245-F1
#
_entry.id   AF-A0A1S9D245-F1
#
_cell.length_a   1.000
_cell.length_b   1.000
_cell.length_c   1.000
_cell.angle_alpha   90.00
_cell.angle_beta   90.00
_cell.angle_gamma   90.00
#
_symmetry.space_group_name_H-M   'P 1'
#
loop_
_entity.id
_entity.type
_entity.pdbx_description
1 polymer ?
#
loop_
_entity_poly.entity_id
_entity_poly.type
_entity_poly.pdbx_seq_one_letter_code
_entity_poly.pdbx_strand_id
1 'polypeptide(L)'
;MINEPALLALEDGSLFHGESIGVSGRTVGEVVFNTAITGYQEILTDPSYYQQIVTLTYPHIGNVGANANDAESVRVYAAGLVIRDLPRTRSNWRAEVSLQDYLGQNRVVAIAAIDTRRLVRILRDKGAQNGCIAAGHGIEAQAAIVAARSFPGLCAGGGPGSVSGRRL
;
A
#
# COMPACT_ATOMS: atom_id res chain seq x y z
N MET A 1 -11.21 12.00 -14.90
CA MET A 1 -11.05 12.34 -13.48
C MET A 1 -9.66 12.94 -13.30
N ILE A 2 -9.56 14.04 -12.56
CA ILE A 2 -8.28 14.63 -12.16
C ILE A 2 -7.83 13.81 -10.97
N ASN A 3 -6.77 13.02 -11.10
CA ASN A 3 -6.22 12.30 -9.95
C ASN A 3 -5.59 13.33 -9.01
N GLU A 4 -5.91 13.26 -7.72
CA GLU A 4 -5.29 14.11 -6.71
C GLU A 4 -3.79 13.78 -6.60
N PRO A 5 -2.93 14.76 -6.27
CA PRO A 5 -1.53 14.46 -6.03
C PRO A 5 -1.39 13.55 -4.81
N ALA A 6 -0.39 12.68 -4.85
CA ALA A 6 -0.01 11.82 -3.75
C ALA A 6 1.51 11.77 -3.58
N LEU A 7 1.94 11.51 -2.35
CA LEU A 7 3.33 11.43 -1.95
C LEU A 7 3.54 10.23 -1.04
N LEU A 8 4.52 9.40 -1.36
CA LEU A 8 5.10 8.43 -0.43
C LEU A 8 6.43 8.99 0.08
N ALA A 9 6.52 9.17 1.40
CA ALA A 9 7.74 9.55 2.10
C ALA A 9 8.27 8.38 2.91
N LEU A 10 9.56 8.08 2.81
CA LEU A 10 10.24 7.08 3.63
C LEU A 10 10.94 7.74 4.83
N GLU A 11 11.20 6.96 5.87
CA GLU A 11 11.92 7.43 7.05
C GLU A 11 13.34 7.91 6.76
N ASP A 12 13.99 7.36 5.72
CA ASP A 12 15.31 7.82 5.24
C ASP A 12 15.28 9.19 4.54
N GLY A 13 14.09 9.78 4.36
CA GLY A 13 13.88 11.06 3.69
C GLY A 13 13.65 10.96 2.19
N SER A 14 13.61 9.75 1.62
CA SER A 14 13.25 9.55 0.21
C SER A 14 11.79 9.91 -0.04
N LEU A 15 11.55 10.61 -1.14
CA LEU A 15 10.24 11.09 -1.53
C LEU A 15 9.87 10.55 -2.92
N PHE A 16 8.65 10.04 -3.04
CA PHE A 16 8.07 9.48 -4.25
C PHE A 16 6.75 10.17 -4.54
N HIS A 17 6.73 11.01 -5.57
CA HIS A 17 5.53 11.71 -6.02
C HIS A 17 4.77 10.85 -7.02
N GLY A 18 3.45 10.88 -6.91
CA GLY A 18 2.56 10.10 -7.74
C GLY A 18 1.14 10.63 -7.70
N GLU A 19 0.21 9.77 -8.07
CA GLU A 19 -1.22 10.09 -8.16
C GLU A 19 -2.01 9.25 -7.16
N SER A 20 -2.99 9.86 -6.51
CA SER A 20 -3.93 9.15 -5.64
C SER A 20 -4.87 8.27 -6.47
N ILE A 21 -4.96 7.00 -6.09
CA ILE A 21 -5.87 6.01 -6.69
C ILE A 21 -6.80 5.37 -5.66
N GLY A 22 -6.76 5.86 -4.41
CA GLY A 22 -7.61 5.43 -3.31
C GLY A 22 -8.35 6.60 -2.69
N VAL A 23 -8.58 6.54 -1.37
CA VAL A 23 -9.16 7.67 -0.64
C VAL A 23 -8.09 8.72 -0.31
N SER A 24 -8.49 9.98 -0.30
CA SER A 24 -7.67 11.09 0.20
C SER A 24 -7.41 10.93 1.70
N GLY A 25 -6.23 11.32 2.15
CA GLY A 25 -5.85 11.20 3.56
C GLY A 25 -4.37 10.86 3.73
N ARG A 26 -4.04 10.35 4.91
CA ARG A 26 -2.68 9.96 5.26
C ARG A 26 -2.70 8.58 5.92
N THR A 27 -1.77 7.72 5.51
CA THR A 27 -1.52 6.43 6.15
C THR A 27 -0.03 6.27 6.43
N VAL A 28 0.30 5.55 7.50
CA VAL A 28 1.68 5.23 7.89
C VAL A 28 1.78 3.73 8.10
N GLY A 29 2.94 3.17 7.77
CA GLY A 29 3.19 1.76 7.92
C GLY A 29 4.57 1.35 7.44
N GLU A 30 4.89 0.08 7.64
CA GLU A 30 6.12 -0.49 7.12
C GLU A 30 5.98 -0.75 5.61
N VAL A 31 6.85 -0.16 4.80
CA VAL A 31 6.84 -0.33 3.35
C VAL A 31 7.52 -1.64 3.00
N VAL A 32 6.73 -2.55 2.44
CA VAL A 32 7.17 -3.86 1.97
C VAL A 32 6.97 -3.94 0.46
N PHE A 33 7.72 -4.80 -0.22
CA PHE A 33 7.50 -5.07 -1.63
C PHE A 33 7.09 -6.52 -1.86
N ASN A 34 6.18 -6.72 -2.81
CA ASN A 34 5.75 -8.05 -3.22
C ASN A 34 5.92 -8.20 -4.76
N THR A 35 6.43 -9.37 -5.17
CA THR A 35 6.64 -9.74 -6.57
C THR A 35 5.47 -10.54 -7.16
N ALA A 36 4.37 -10.66 -6.44
CA ALA A 36 3.14 -11.25 -6.95
C ALA A 36 2.64 -10.49 -8.19
N ILE A 37 2.35 -11.25 -9.24
CA ILE A 37 1.84 -10.75 -10.54
C ILE A 37 0.30 -10.81 -10.55
N THR A 38 -0.29 -11.70 -9.75
CA THR A 38 -1.74 -11.92 -9.56
C THR A 38 -2.04 -12.10 -8.07
N GLY A 39 -3.30 -12.04 -7.64
CA GLY A 39 -3.67 -12.25 -6.23
C GLY A 39 -3.45 -11.03 -5.32
N TYR A 40 -3.45 -9.81 -5.87
CA TYR A 40 -3.34 -8.61 -5.03
C TYR A 40 -4.51 -8.43 -4.05
N GLN A 41 -5.69 -8.99 -4.36
CA GLN A 41 -6.82 -8.97 -3.43
C GLN A 41 -6.50 -9.80 -2.17
N GLU A 42 -5.99 -11.02 -2.33
CA GLU A 42 -5.54 -11.89 -1.23
C GLU A 42 -4.51 -11.17 -0.36
N ILE A 43 -3.51 -10.55 -0.98
CA ILE A 43 -2.47 -9.78 -0.28
C ILE A 43 -3.06 -8.62 0.53
N LEU A 44 -4.03 -7.89 -0.03
CA LEU A 44 -4.66 -6.77 0.68
C LEU A 44 -5.54 -7.24 1.84
N THR A 45 -6.19 -8.39 1.71
CA THR A 45 -7.09 -8.96 2.73
C THR A 45 -6.38 -9.85 3.76
N ASP A 46 -5.09 -10.13 3.58
CA ASP A 46 -4.32 -10.97 4.49
C ASP A 46 -3.94 -10.20 5.77
N PRO A 47 -4.31 -10.71 6.96
CA PRO A 47 -3.97 -10.08 8.24
C PRO A 47 -2.46 -9.95 8.49
N SER A 48 -1.60 -10.70 7.81
CA SER A 48 -0.14 -10.54 7.89
C SER A 48 0.35 -9.17 7.42
N TYR A 49 -0.41 -8.45 6.59
CA TYR A 49 -0.06 -7.10 6.11
C TYR A 49 -0.62 -5.98 7.00
N TYR A 50 -1.06 -6.30 8.22
CA TYR A 50 -1.54 -5.29 9.16
C TYR A 50 -0.49 -4.19 9.38
N GLN A 51 -0.89 -2.94 9.17
CA GLN A 51 0.00 -1.76 9.25
C GLN A 51 1.17 -1.77 8.24
N GLN A 52 1.08 -2.54 7.17
CA GLN A 52 2.08 -2.55 6.10
C GLN A 52 1.57 -1.81 4.86
N ILE A 53 2.48 -1.07 4.22
CA ILE A 53 2.27 -0.43 2.93
C ILE A 53 2.84 -1.36 1.86
N VAL A 54 1.95 -1.96 1.09
CA VAL A 54 2.33 -2.97 0.10
C VAL A 54 2.72 -2.30 -1.21
N THR A 55 3.95 -2.54 -1.67
CA THR A 55 4.45 -2.13 -2.97
C THR A 55 4.40 -3.28 -3.95
N LEU A 56 3.54 -3.17 -4.97
CA LEU A 56 3.49 -4.17 -6.03
C LEU A 56 4.48 -3.81 -7.13
N THR A 57 5.36 -4.76 -7.43
CA THR A 57 6.45 -4.56 -8.40
C THR A 57 6.02 -4.74 -9.85
N TYR A 58 4.90 -5.43 -10.09
CA TYR A 58 4.36 -5.60 -11.43
C TYR A 58 3.73 -4.28 -11.94
N PRO A 59 4.05 -3.83 -13.17
CA PRO A 59 3.64 -2.52 -13.66
C PRO A 59 2.13 -2.41 -13.93
N HIS A 60 1.45 -3.51 -14.30
CA HIS A 60 0.02 -3.48 -14.63
C HIS A 60 -0.81 -4.20 -13.58
N ILE A 61 -1.03 -3.55 -12.44
CA ILE A 61 -1.93 -4.05 -11.39
C ILE A 61 -3.37 -3.62 -11.71
N GLY A 62 -4.34 -4.50 -11.52
CA GLY A 62 -5.76 -4.22 -11.80
C GLY A 62 -6.28 -4.78 -13.12
N ASN A 63 -5.45 -5.43 -13.93
CA ASN A 63 -5.89 -6.07 -15.18
C ASN A 63 -6.92 -7.18 -14.97
N VAL A 64 -7.04 -7.74 -13.76
CA VAL A 64 -8.06 -8.75 -13.43
C VAL A 64 -9.32 -8.19 -12.77
N GLY A 65 -9.32 -6.89 -12.42
CA GLY A 65 -10.38 -6.28 -11.62
C GLY A 65 -10.43 -6.80 -10.19
N ALA A 66 -11.38 -6.30 -9.40
CA ALA A 66 -11.75 -6.91 -8.13
C ALA A 66 -12.99 -7.78 -8.35
N ASN A 67 -12.97 -9.01 -7.84
CA ASN A 67 -14.13 -9.90 -7.82
C ASN A 67 -14.48 -10.25 -6.37
N ALA A 68 -15.77 -10.35 -6.01
CA ALA A 68 -16.21 -10.56 -4.64
C ALA A 68 -15.88 -11.97 -4.10
N ASN A 69 -15.60 -12.92 -5.00
CA ASN A 69 -15.31 -14.32 -4.65
C ASN A 69 -13.86 -14.59 -4.18
N ASP A 70 -12.91 -13.68 -4.44
CA ASP A 70 -11.49 -13.87 -4.11
C ASP A 70 -11.06 -13.09 -2.85
N ALA A 71 -12.02 -12.61 -2.05
CA ALA A 71 -11.74 -11.93 -0.79
C ALA A 71 -11.72 -12.95 0.37
N GLU A 72 -10.52 -13.32 0.83
CA GLU A 72 -10.29 -14.17 2.01
C GLU A 72 -10.76 -13.51 3.33
N SER A 73 -11.11 -12.22 3.30
CA SER A 73 -11.66 -11.49 4.44
C SER A 73 -12.54 -10.31 4.04
N VAL A 74 -13.46 -9.95 4.93
CA VAL A 74 -14.45 -8.86 4.77
C VAL A 74 -13.80 -7.46 4.73
N ARG A 75 -12.50 -7.35 5.05
CA ARG A 75 -11.79 -6.07 5.14
C ARG A 75 -10.36 -6.14 4.61
N VAL A 76 -9.86 -5.02 4.09
CA VAL A 76 -8.44 -4.82 3.76
C VAL A 76 -7.65 -4.56 5.05
N TYR A 77 -6.55 -5.27 5.26
CA TYR A 77 -5.66 -5.13 6.42
C TYR A 77 -4.41 -4.29 6.11
N ALA A 78 -4.00 -4.24 4.84
CA ALA A 78 -2.91 -3.38 4.40
C ALA A 78 -3.20 -1.91 4.72
N ALA A 79 -2.21 -1.21 5.25
CA ALA A 79 -2.31 0.22 5.57
C ALA A 79 -2.39 1.09 4.33
N GLY A 80 -1.79 0.64 3.22
CA GLY A 80 -1.81 1.34 1.95
C GLY A 80 -1.25 0.50 0.81
N LEU A 81 -1.47 0.99 -0.40
CA LEU A 81 -1.04 0.32 -1.63
C LEU A 81 -0.20 1.27 -2.50
N VAL A 82 0.89 0.74 -3.03
CA VAL A 82 1.83 1.46 -3.89
C VAL A 82 2.00 0.69 -5.20
N ILE A 83 1.67 1.32 -6.32
CA ILE A 83 1.81 0.73 -7.65
C ILE A 83 2.55 1.66 -8.61
N ARG A 84 3.11 1.09 -9.68
CA ARG A 84 3.77 1.87 -10.72
C ARG A 84 2.77 2.53 -11.65
N ASP A 85 1.84 1.76 -12.20
CA ASP A 85 0.91 2.24 -13.21
C ASP A 85 -0.47 1.65 -12.96
N LEU A 86 -1.49 2.49 -13.04
CA LEU A 86 -2.88 2.07 -13.01
C LEU A 86 -3.39 2.09 -14.46
N PRO A 87 -3.64 0.94 -15.09
CA PRO A 87 -4.13 0.91 -16.46
C PRO A 87 -5.44 1.68 -16.57
N ARG A 88 -5.44 2.74 -17.39
CA ARG A 88 -6.61 3.61 -17.65
C ARG A 88 -7.77 2.89 -18.31
N THR A 89 -7.51 1.77 -18.99
CA THR A 89 -8.47 1.06 -19.83
C THR A 89 -8.64 -0.37 -19.34
N ARG A 90 -9.87 -0.71 -18.92
CA ARG A 90 -10.27 -2.08 -18.53
C ARG A 90 -10.10 -3.00 -19.73
N SER A 91 -9.25 -4.02 -19.63
CA SER A 91 -9.11 -5.07 -20.65
C SER A 91 -9.55 -6.43 -20.12
N ASN A 92 -10.55 -6.46 -19.22
CA ASN A 92 -11.04 -7.72 -18.69
C ASN A 92 -12.55 -7.69 -18.43
N TRP A 93 -13.23 -8.64 -19.07
CA TRP A 93 -14.68 -8.87 -19.06
C TRP A 93 -15.18 -9.50 -17.75
N ARG A 94 -14.27 -10.02 -16.91
CA ARG A 94 -14.58 -10.64 -15.59
C ARG A 94 -14.45 -9.71 -14.38
N ALA A 95 -14.09 -8.45 -14.61
CA ALA A 95 -13.88 -7.47 -13.55
C ALA A 95 -15.21 -6.82 -13.12
N GLU A 96 -15.75 -7.18 -11.96
CA GLU A 96 -16.99 -6.61 -11.43
C GLU A 96 -16.81 -5.17 -10.91
N VAL A 97 -15.69 -4.89 -10.24
CA VAL A 97 -15.38 -3.57 -9.65
C VAL A 97 -13.97 -3.10 -10.04
N SER A 98 -13.76 -1.79 -10.22
CA SER A 98 -12.41 -1.26 -10.51
C SER A 98 -11.52 -1.29 -9.26
N LEU A 99 -10.20 -1.35 -9.42
CA LEU A 99 -9.28 -1.28 -8.27
C LEU A 99 -9.48 0.01 -7.48
N GLN A 100 -9.70 1.12 -8.18
CA GLN A 100 -9.96 2.43 -7.55
C GLN A 100 -11.25 2.41 -6.71
N ASP A 101 -12.33 1.83 -7.25
CA ASP A 101 -13.60 1.69 -6.51
C ASP A 101 -13.44 0.75 -5.30
N TYR A 102 -12.69 -0.34 -5.46
CA TYR A 102 -12.40 -1.28 -4.37
C TYR A 102 -11.61 -0.62 -3.23
N LEU A 103 -10.57 0.17 -3.56
CA LEU A 103 -9.79 0.93 -2.59
C LEU A 103 -10.64 2.01 -1.92
N GLY A 104 -11.51 2.68 -2.68
CA GLY A 104 -12.46 3.67 -2.17
C GLY A 104 -13.45 3.08 -1.16
N GLN A 105 -14.06 1.94 -1.50
CA GLN A 105 -15.00 1.22 -0.63
C GLN A 105 -14.34 0.75 0.67
N ASN A 106 -13.08 0.32 0.60
CA ASN A 106 -12.31 -0.15 1.75
C ASN A 106 -11.55 0.97 2.48
N ARG A 107 -11.71 2.23 2.06
CA ARG A 107 -11.03 3.41 2.63
C ARG A 107 -9.51 3.28 2.69
N VAL A 108 -8.92 2.69 1.65
CA VAL A 108 -7.47 2.47 1.54
C VAL A 108 -6.82 3.65 0.85
N VAL A 109 -5.78 4.21 1.47
CA VAL A 109 -4.95 5.24 0.86
C VAL A 109 -3.94 4.56 -0.06
N ALA A 110 -3.92 4.96 -1.34
CA ALA A 110 -3.10 4.30 -2.35
C ALA A 110 -2.53 5.28 -3.36
N ILE A 111 -1.30 5.01 -3.80
CA ILE A 111 -0.53 5.85 -4.71
C ILE A 111 -0.08 5.06 -5.94
N ALA A 112 -0.27 5.67 -7.11
CA ALA A 112 0.18 5.18 -8.42
C ALA A 112 1.16 6.16 -9.06
N ALA A 113 1.65 5.83 -10.26
CA ALA A 113 2.57 6.66 -11.04
C ALA A 113 3.94 6.91 -10.37
N ILE A 114 4.35 6.02 -9.46
CA ILE A 114 5.67 6.13 -8.80
C ILE A 114 6.72 5.21 -9.42
N ASP A 115 7.99 5.59 -9.25
CA ASP A 115 9.10 4.71 -9.63
C ASP A 115 9.32 3.58 -8.62
N THR A 116 8.50 2.53 -8.73
CA THR A 116 8.62 1.32 -7.89
C THR A 116 9.97 0.62 -8.03
N ARG A 117 10.71 0.77 -9.14
CA ARG A 117 12.07 0.20 -9.27
C ARG A 117 13.04 0.88 -8.32
N ARG A 118 12.99 2.20 -8.23
CA ARG A 118 13.80 2.96 -7.26
C ARG A 118 13.40 2.61 -5.83
N LEU A 119 12.10 2.50 -5.55
CA LEU A 119 11.61 2.09 -4.23
C LEU A 119 12.11 0.70 -3.83
N VAL A 120 11.97 -0.30 -4.71
CA VAL A 120 12.42 -1.68 -4.44
C VAL A 120 13.93 -1.76 -4.24
N ARG A 121 14.72 -0.96 -4.97
CA ARG A 121 16.18 -0.88 -4.74
C ARG A 121 16.48 -0.40 -3.33
N ILE A 122 15.85 0.69 -2.90
CA ILE A 122 16.00 1.22 -1.54
C ILE A 122 15.62 0.18 -0.49
N LEU A 123 14.50 -0.53 -0.68
CA LEU A 123 14.06 -1.58 0.25
C LEU A 123 14.97 -2.82 0.25
N ARG A 124 15.61 -3.14 -0.87
CA ARG A 124 16.60 -4.23 -0.94
C ARG A 124 17.93 -3.87 -0.31
N ASP A 125 18.36 -2.62 -0.48
CA ASP A 125 19.67 -2.15 0.01
C ASP A 125 19.62 -1.83 1.51
N LYS A 126 18.51 -1.26 2.00
CA LYS A 126 18.34 -0.81 3.38
C LYS A 126 17.42 -1.68 4.24
N GLY A 127 16.70 -2.62 3.63
CA GLY A 127 15.65 -3.40 4.28
C GLY A 127 14.29 -2.71 4.27
N ALA A 128 13.31 -3.33 4.94
CA ALA A 128 11.99 -2.74 5.14
C ALA A 128 12.13 -1.40 5.88
N GLN A 129 11.39 -0.39 5.42
CA GLN A 129 11.46 0.96 5.97
C GLN A 129 10.06 1.46 6.28
N ASN A 130 9.95 2.26 7.33
CA ASN A 130 8.70 2.96 7.61
C ASN A 130 8.43 4.02 6.54
N GLY A 131 7.18 4.13 6.15
CA GLY A 131 6.73 5.08 5.14
C GLY A 131 5.38 5.69 5.48
N CYS A 132 5.14 6.84 4.88
CA CYS A 132 3.90 7.58 4.98
C CYS A 132 3.40 7.89 3.57
N ILE A 133 2.19 7.44 3.24
CA ILE A 133 1.48 7.90 2.04
C ILE A 133 0.57 9.04 2.45
N ALA A 134 0.67 10.17 1.75
CA ALA A 134 -0.25 11.29 1.84
C ALA A 134 -0.90 11.52 0.46
N ALA A 135 -2.22 11.61 0.42
CA ALA A 135 -3.00 11.82 -0.79
C ALA A 135 -3.97 12.99 -0.58
N GLY A 136 -4.01 13.91 -1.54
CA GLY A 136 -4.86 15.11 -1.50
C GLY A 136 -4.09 16.40 -1.78
N HIS A 137 -4.75 17.53 -1.65
CA HIS A 137 -4.13 18.84 -1.86
C HIS A 137 -3.31 19.30 -0.63
N GLY A 138 -2.24 20.08 -0.88
CA GLY A 138 -1.45 20.68 0.21
C GLY A 138 -0.53 19.71 0.94
N ILE A 139 -0.02 18.67 0.26
CA ILE A 139 0.87 17.69 0.88
C ILE A 139 2.19 18.32 1.31
N GLU A 140 2.47 18.29 2.61
CA GLU A 140 3.74 18.70 3.18
C GLU A 140 4.69 17.50 3.30
N ALA A 141 5.73 17.48 2.46
CA ALA A 141 6.71 16.39 2.45
C ALA A 141 7.40 16.20 3.82
N GLN A 142 7.71 17.29 4.51
CA GLN A 142 8.36 17.21 5.82
C GLN A 142 7.45 16.57 6.87
N ALA A 143 6.15 16.89 6.86
CA ALA A 143 5.18 16.28 7.76
C ALA A 143 5.03 14.77 7.48
N ALA A 144 5.10 14.35 6.21
CA ALA A 144 5.08 12.95 5.81
C ALA A 144 6.34 12.19 6.24
N ILE A 145 7.53 12.80 6.16
CA ILE A 145 8.78 12.20 6.66
C ILE A 145 8.74 12.04 8.18
N VAL A 146 8.29 13.07 8.90
CA VAL A 146 8.13 13.01 10.36
C VAL A 146 7.16 11.89 10.75
N ALA A 147 6.04 11.79 10.03
CA ALA A 147 5.07 10.72 10.22
C ALA A 147 5.66 9.31 10.02
N ALA A 148 6.45 9.12 8.95
CA ALA A 148 7.13 7.86 8.68
C ALA A 148 8.10 7.50 9.82
N ARG A 149 8.87 8.47 10.32
CA ARG A 149 9.82 8.26 11.43
C ARG A 149 9.16 8.05 12.79
N SER A 150 7.98 8.63 13.01
CA SER A 150 7.22 8.48 14.25
C SER A 150 6.46 7.16 14.32
N PHE A 151 6.42 6.38 13.24
CA PHE A 151 5.83 5.05 13.27
C PHE A 151 6.72 4.13 14.13
N PRO A 152 6.18 3.48 15.19
CA PRO A 152 6.99 2.66 16.10
C PRO A 152 7.60 1.42 15.43
N GLY A 153 7.22 1.10 14.18
CA GLY A 153 7.62 -0.11 13.49
C GLY A 153 6.86 -1.34 14.03
N LEU A 154 6.75 -2.37 13.21
CA LEU A 154 6.14 -3.64 13.65
C LEU A 154 7.02 -4.39 14.66
N CYS A 155 8.29 -4.02 14.79
CA CYS A 155 9.23 -4.59 15.75
C CYS A 155 9.24 -3.93 17.13
N ALA A 156 8.56 -2.79 17.34
CA ALA A 156 8.48 -2.13 18.66
C ALA A 156 7.03 -2.02 19.17
N GLY A 157 6.36 -3.16 19.36
CA GLY A 157 5.15 -3.20 20.18
C GLY A 157 4.12 -4.24 19.78
N GLY A 158 4.13 -5.37 20.50
CA GLY A 158 2.98 -6.22 20.79
C GLY A 158 1.87 -6.33 19.73
N GLY A 159 1.97 -7.32 18.85
CA GLY A 159 0.79 -7.88 18.22
C GLY A 159 -0.19 -8.41 19.27
N PRO A 160 -1.52 -8.27 19.09
CA PRO A 160 -2.50 -8.91 19.97
C PRO A 160 -2.50 -10.41 19.65
N GLY A 161 -1.71 -11.19 20.39
CA GLY A 161 -1.59 -12.61 20.09
C GLY A 161 -0.53 -13.35 20.89
N SER A 162 -0.61 -13.26 22.22
CA SER A 162 -0.10 -14.30 23.10
C SER A 162 -0.71 -15.65 22.71
N VAL A 163 0.01 -16.47 21.94
CA VAL A 163 -0.19 -17.92 21.96
C VAL A 163 0.94 -18.52 22.77
N SER A 164 0.55 -18.90 23.99
CA SER A 164 1.23 -19.81 24.90
C SER A 164 2.08 -20.88 24.18
N GLY A 165 3.39 -20.67 24.14
CA GLY A 165 4.40 -21.71 24.03
C GLY A 165 4.99 -22.01 25.40
N ARG A 166 4.20 -22.59 26.31
CA ARG A 166 4.64 -23.01 27.64
C ARG A 166 5.68 -24.13 27.45
N ARG A 167 6.96 -23.83 27.70
CA ARG A 167 7.97 -24.84 28.03
C ARG A 167 7.63 -25.41 29.42
N LEU A 168 7.42 -26.72 29.48
CA LEU A 168 7.92 -27.59 30.54
C LEU A 168 8.74 -28.68 29.84
#